data_AF-A0A7L3HHR0-F1
#
_entry.id   AF-A0A7L3HHR0-F1
#
_cell.length_a   1.000
_cell.length_b   1.000
_cell.length_c   1.000
_cell.angle_alpha   90.00
_cell.angle_beta   90.00
_cell.angle_gamma   90.00
#
_symmetry.space_group_name_H-M   'P 1'
#
loop_
_entity.id
_entity.type
_entity.pdbx_description
1 polymer ?
#
loop_
_entity_poly.entity_id
_entity_poly.type
_entity_poly.pdbx_seq_one_letter_code
_entity_poly.pdbx_strand_id
1 'polypeptide(L)'
;KMTGRKGRVVSNDDGSISYESRSELDVPVEILNITEKQRFMDGDKNIAIISEAASSGISLQADRRAKNQRRRVHMTLELPWSADRAIQQFGRTHRSNQVTAPEYVFLISELAGEQRFASIVAKRLESLGALTHGDRRATETRDLSRFNFDNK
;
A
#
# COMPACT_ATOMS: atom_id res chain seq x y z
N LYS A 1 11.76 -3.22 3.22
CA LYS A 1 10.54 -4.02 3.50
C LYS A 1 10.24 -3.97 4.99
N MET A 2 9.04 -3.54 5.37
CA MET A 2 8.55 -3.44 6.74
C MET A 2 7.53 -4.55 7.00
N THR A 3 7.95 -5.64 7.64
CA THR A 3 7.10 -6.80 7.98
C THR A 3 7.43 -7.35 9.37
N GLY A 4 6.56 -8.21 9.91
CA GLY A 4 6.81 -8.94 11.17
C GLY A 4 7.66 -10.22 11.01
N ARG A 5 8.09 -10.55 9.79
CA ARG A 5 8.87 -11.78 9.53
C ARG A 5 10.32 -11.62 9.99
N LYS A 6 10.96 -12.66 10.52
CA LYS A 6 12.38 -12.62 10.94
C LYS A 6 13.38 -12.87 9.80
N GLY A 7 12.95 -13.50 8.71
CA GLY A 7 13.78 -13.76 7.55
C GLY A 7 13.04 -13.64 6.23
N ARG A 8 13.75 -13.90 5.14
CA ARG A 8 13.28 -13.84 3.75
C ARG A 8 13.90 -14.97 2.95
N VAL A 9 13.23 -15.32 1.86
CA VAL A 9 13.75 -16.23 0.86
C VAL A 9 14.50 -15.41 -0.20
N VAL A 10 15.68 -15.86 -0.58
CA VAL A 10 16.53 -15.23 -1.61
C VAL A 10 16.84 -16.28 -2.67
N SER A 11 16.74 -15.86 -3.93
CA SER A 11 17.23 -16.65 -5.05
C SER A 11 18.67 -16.24 -5.29
N ASN A 12 19.59 -17.18 -5.16
CA ASN A 12 21.00 -16.95 -5.45
C ASN A 12 21.25 -17.03 -6.96
N ASP A 13 22.41 -16.52 -7.39
CA ASP A 13 22.79 -16.50 -8.81
C ASP A 13 22.96 -17.91 -9.42
N ASP A 14 23.16 -18.92 -8.58
CA ASP A 14 23.23 -20.33 -8.96
C ASP A 14 21.85 -21.00 -9.11
N GLY A 15 20.76 -20.23 -8.95
CA GLY A 15 19.38 -20.72 -9.01
C GLY A 15 18.92 -21.46 -7.74
N SER A 16 19.79 -21.59 -6.73
CA SER A 16 19.41 -22.13 -5.42
C SER A 16 18.56 -21.14 -4.63
N ILE A 17 17.70 -21.67 -3.79
CA ILE A 17 16.85 -20.89 -2.91
C ILE A 17 17.36 -21.03 -1.47
N SER A 18 17.78 -19.92 -0.86
CA SER A 18 18.23 -19.87 0.52
C SER A 18 17.29 -19.04 1.38
N TYR A 19 17.23 -19.37 2.68
CA TYR A 19 16.54 -18.55 3.67
C TYR A 19 17.55 -17.71 4.44
N GLU A 20 17.38 -16.40 4.41
CA GLU A 20 18.27 -15.44 5.08
C GLU A 20 17.55 -14.70 6.21
N SER A 21 18.30 -14.36 7.25
CA SER A 21 17.84 -13.40 8.25
C SER A 21 17.59 -12.03 7.60
N ARG A 22 16.60 -11.29 8.12
CA ARG A 22 16.36 -9.90 7.73
C ARG A 22 17.31 -8.91 8.40
N SER A 23 18.06 -9.34 9.41
CA SER A 23 19.07 -8.49 10.04
C SER A 23 20.18 -8.17 9.04
N GLU A 24 20.27 -6.91 8.63
CA GLU A 24 21.50 -6.39 8.04
C GLU A 24 22.56 -6.30 9.15
N LEU A 25 23.85 -6.46 8.80
CA LEU A 25 24.97 -6.48 9.75
C LEU A 25 24.94 -5.29 10.75
N ASP A 26 24.43 -4.14 10.31
CA ASP A 26 24.45 -2.88 11.09
C ASP A 26 23.08 -2.46 11.67
N VAL A 27 22.01 -3.25 11.50
CA VAL A 27 20.66 -2.84 11.93
C VAL A 27 19.97 -3.95 12.74
N PRO A 28 19.83 -3.77 14.07
CA PRO A 28 19.03 -4.67 14.89
C PRO A 28 17.61 -4.85 14.36
N VAL A 29 17.10 -6.08 14.46
CA VAL A 29 15.77 -6.47 13.93
C VAL A 29 14.65 -5.58 14.51
N GLU A 30 14.81 -5.10 15.74
CA GLU A 30 13.86 -4.24 16.46
C GLU A 30 13.69 -2.86 15.79
N ILE A 31 14.77 -2.28 15.28
CA ILE A 31 14.74 -0.96 14.61
C ILE A 31 14.65 -1.06 13.09
N LEU A 32 14.78 -2.26 12.52
CA LEU A 32 14.81 -2.48 11.07
C LEU A 32 13.61 -1.84 10.35
N ASN A 33 12.40 -1.95 10.90
CA ASN A 33 11.22 -1.35 10.27
C ASN A 33 11.27 0.19 10.29
N ILE A 34 11.87 0.80 11.33
CA ILE A 34 12.06 2.24 11.44
C ILE A 34 13.10 2.71 10.42
N THR A 35 14.23 2.00 10.33
CA THR A 35 15.28 2.26 9.34
C THR A 35 14.75 2.14 7.92
N GLU A 36 13.97 1.10 7.62
CA GLU A 36 13.37 0.91 6.30
C GLU A 36 12.35 1.99 5.95
N LYS A 37 11.54 2.44 6.93
CA LYS A 37 10.67 3.61 6.76
C LYS A 37 11.51 4.85 6.45
N GLN A 38 12.60 5.07 7.18
CA GLN A 38 13.44 6.25 7.03
C GLN A 38 14.09 6.31 5.64
N ARG A 39 14.73 5.21 5.21
CA ARG A 39 15.28 5.07 3.85
C ARG A 39 14.24 5.37 2.76
N PHE A 40 12.99 4.97 2.94
CA PHE A 40 11.92 5.31 2.00
C PHE A 40 11.55 6.81 2.04
N MET A 41 11.40 7.39 3.24
CA MET A 41 11.03 8.80 3.41
C MET A 41 12.16 9.78 3.04
N ASP A 42 13.41 9.33 3.08
CA ASP A 42 14.59 10.09 2.62
C ASP A 42 14.83 9.95 1.12
N GLY A 43 14.21 8.95 0.50
CA GLY A 43 14.30 8.69 -0.94
C GLY A 43 15.44 7.77 -1.36
N ASP A 44 16.15 7.17 -0.39
CA ASP A 44 17.15 6.13 -0.64
C ASP A 44 16.51 4.85 -1.20
N LYS A 45 15.24 4.63 -0.85
CA LYS A 45 14.41 3.57 -1.43
C LYS A 45 13.17 4.18 -2.09
N ASN A 46 12.92 3.79 -3.34
CA ASN A 46 11.72 4.21 -4.08
C ASN A 46 10.49 3.35 -3.77
N ILE A 47 10.70 2.13 -3.26
CA ILE A 47 9.63 1.16 -3.02
C ILE A 47 9.61 0.75 -1.55
N ALA A 48 8.43 0.85 -0.95
CA ALA A 48 8.15 0.35 0.38
C ALA A 48 7.13 -0.79 0.30
N ILE A 49 7.49 -1.94 0.88
CA ILE A 49 6.58 -3.08 1.05
C ILE A 49 6.18 -3.12 2.52
N ILE A 50 4.88 -3.04 2.79
CA ILE A 50 4.30 -3.13 4.13
C ILE A 50 3.39 -4.36 4.23
N SER A 51 3.37 -4.99 5.41
CA SER A 51 2.36 -5.99 5.77
C SER A 51 1.53 -5.49 6.95
N GLU A 52 0.31 -5.99 7.12
CA GLU A 52 -0.58 -5.64 8.25
C GLU A 52 0.16 -5.67 9.59
N ALA A 53 0.85 -6.78 9.90
CA ALA A 53 1.59 -7.01 11.14
C ALA A 53 2.73 -6.01 11.45
N ALA A 54 3.18 -5.21 10.47
CA ALA A 54 4.22 -4.20 10.66
C ALA A 54 3.73 -2.77 10.41
N SER A 55 2.45 -2.59 10.09
CA SER A 55 1.90 -1.28 9.71
C SER A 55 1.48 -0.41 10.89
N SER A 56 1.48 -0.95 12.12
CA SER A 56 1.14 -0.17 13.31
C SER A 56 2.14 0.98 13.50
N GLY A 57 1.63 2.21 13.60
CA GLY A 57 2.43 3.41 13.77
C GLY A 57 3.26 3.90 12.56
N ILE A 58 3.28 3.18 11.44
CA ILE A 58 4.07 3.59 10.25
C ILE A 58 3.31 4.60 9.40
N SER A 59 4.00 5.67 8.99
CA SER A 59 3.51 6.74 8.12
C SER A 59 4.42 6.87 6.90
N LEU A 60 3.84 6.78 5.71
CA LEU A 60 4.53 6.76 4.40
C LEU A 60 3.94 7.76 3.41
N GLN A 61 3.11 8.71 3.86
CA GLN A 61 2.59 9.78 3.00
C GLN A 61 3.73 10.60 2.36
N ALA A 62 3.42 11.32 1.29
CA ALA A 62 4.29 12.33 0.72
C ALA A 62 4.33 13.57 1.64
N ASP A 63 4.90 13.42 2.84
CA ASP A 63 4.87 14.42 3.90
C ASP A 63 5.65 15.69 3.49
N ARG A 64 5.09 16.88 3.75
CA ARG A 64 5.76 18.17 3.49
C ARG A 64 7.11 18.31 4.20
N ARG A 65 7.32 17.57 5.30
CA ARG A 65 8.55 17.60 6.10
C ARG A 65 9.58 16.56 5.65
N ALA A 66 9.18 15.59 4.83
CA ALA A 66 10.08 14.56 4.34
C ALA A 66 10.81 15.01 3.08
N LYS A 67 12.02 14.47 2.86
CA LYS A 67 12.80 14.70 1.64
C LYS A 67 12.13 14.06 0.42
N ASN A 68 11.61 12.85 0.55
CA ASN A 68 10.88 12.16 -0.52
C ASN A 68 9.41 12.58 -0.55
N GLN A 69 9.08 13.60 -1.35
CA GLN A 69 7.72 14.11 -1.54
C GLN A 69 7.03 13.58 -2.81
N ARG A 70 7.59 12.56 -3.47
CA ARG A 70 7.00 11.98 -4.69
C ARG A 70 5.59 11.47 -4.42
N ARG A 71 4.69 11.62 -5.40
CA ARG A 71 3.32 11.07 -5.31
C ARG A 71 3.39 9.58 -4.98
N ARG A 72 2.56 9.15 -4.03
CA ARG A 72 2.51 7.76 -3.61
C ARG A 72 1.59 6.98 -4.54
N VAL A 73 2.04 5.83 -5.00
CA VAL A 73 1.20 4.83 -5.65
C VAL A 73 1.04 3.68 -4.65
N HIS A 74 -0.14 3.57 -4.04
CA HIS A 74 -0.45 2.54 -3.06
C HIS A 74 -1.04 1.34 -3.79
N MET A 75 -0.22 0.28 -3.92
CA MET A 75 -0.66 -0.98 -4.51
C MET A 75 -1.11 -1.95 -3.41
N THR A 76 -2.32 -2.47 -3.52
CA THR A 76 -2.86 -3.48 -2.60
C THR A 76 -2.96 -4.81 -3.32
N LEU A 77 -2.13 -5.77 -2.89
CA LEU A 77 -2.06 -7.12 -3.47
C LEU A 77 -3.14 -8.06 -2.90
N GLU A 78 -3.55 -7.81 -1.66
CA GLU A 78 -4.59 -8.57 -0.99
C GLU A 78 -5.52 -7.57 -0.32
N LEU A 79 -6.75 -7.47 -0.81
CA LEU A 79 -7.75 -6.58 -0.23
C LEU A 79 -8.24 -7.15 1.10
N PRO A 80 -8.21 -6.38 2.20
CA PRO A 80 -8.80 -6.82 3.44
C PRO A 80 -10.30 -7.07 3.26
N TRP A 81 -10.80 -8.18 3.81
CA TRP A 81 -12.23 -8.51 3.87
C TRP A 81 -13.08 -7.44 4.57
N SER A 82 -12.44 -6.57 5.36
CA SER A 82 -13.08 -5.44 6.04
C SER A 82 -12.65 -4.13 5.39
N ALA A 83 -13.63 -3.35 4.94
CA ALA A 83 -13.40 -2.02 4.40
C ALA A 83 -12.82 -1.05 5.45
N ASP A 84 -13.08 -1.25 6.74
CA ASP A 84 -12.45 -0.48 7.82
C ASP A 84 -10.95 -0.77 7.91
N ARG A 85 -10.56 -2.04 7.79
CA ARG A 85 -9.14 -2.43 7.73
C ARG A 85 -8.47 -1.86 6.50
N ALA A 86 -9.15 -1.87 5.35
CA ALA A 86 -8.63 -1.23 4.13
C ALA A 86 -8.39 0.28 4.34
N ILE A 87 -9.34 1.01 4.91
CA ILE A 87 -9.16 2.43 5.27
C ILE A 87 -7.95 2.63 6.18
N GLN A 88 -7.80 1.80 7.22
CA GLN A 88 -6.67 1.92 8.15
C GLN A 88 -5.31 1.69 7.46
N GLN A 89 -5.27 0.82 6.45
CA GLN A 89 -4.09 0.60 5.61
C GLN A 89 -3.84 1.77 4.66
N PHE A 90 -4.87 2.34 4.03
CA PHE A 90 -4.72 3.52 3.17
C PHE A 90 -4.30 4.75 3.95
N GLY A 91 -4.72 4.86 5.21
CA GLY A 91 -4.24 5.87 6.15
C GLY A 91 -2.72 5.83 6.41
N ARG A 92 -1.98 4.81 5.95
CA ARG A 92 -0.51 4.83 5.99
C ARG A 92 0.09 5.76 4.94
N THR A 93 -0.60 5.99 3.83
CA THR A 93 -0.13 6.85 2.72
C THR A 93 -0.98 8.10 2.53
N HIS A 94 -2.16 8.18 3.16
CA HIS A 94 -3.08 9.30 3.09
C HIS A 94 -3.22 10.01 4.46
N ARG A 95 -2.70 11.23 4.58
CA ARG A 95 -2.64 12.05 5.81
C ARG A 95 -2.68 13.54 5.46
N SER A 96 -3.25 14.37 6.34
CA SER A 96 -3.47 15.81 6.09
C SER A 96 -2.22 16.64 5.77
N ASN A 97 -1.02 16.21 6.20
CA ASN A 97 0.23 16.93 5.92
C ASN A 97 0.93 16.51 4.60
N GLN A 98 0.24 15.79 3.72
CA GLN A 98 0.80 15.37 2.44
C GLN A 98 0.82 16.50 1.40
N VAL A 99 1.84 16.50 0.54
CA VAL A 99 1.95 17.41 -0.61
C VAL A 99 0.97 17.01 -1.71
N THR A 100 0.80 15.71 -1.95
CA THR A 100 -0.09 15.15 -2.97
C THR A 100 -0.84 13.94 -2.43
N ALA A 101 -2.12 13.79 -2.78
CA ALA A 101 -2.90 12.56 -2.55
C ALA A 101 -2.22 11.32 -3.19
N PRO A 102 -2.31 10.13 -2.59
CA PRO A 102 -1.88 8.90 -3.24
C PRO A 102 -2.82 8.51 -4.40
N GLU A 103 -2.28 7.75 -5.35
CA GLU A 103 -3.06 6.95 -6.29
C GLU A 103 -3.18 5.52 -5.75
N TYR A 104 -4.33 4.89 -5.93
CA TYR A 104 -4.57 3.52 -5.45
C TYR A 104 -4.68 2.55 -6.63
N VAL A 105 -4.00 1.41 -6.49
CA VAL A 105 -4.04 0.31 -7.46
C VAL A 105 -4.41 -0.96 -6.73
N PHE A 106 -5.52 -1.58 -7.14
CA PHE A 106 -5.99 -2.83 -6.58
C PHE A 106 -5.67 -3.97 -7.53
N LEU A 107 -4.95 -4.98 -7.04
CA LEU A 107 -4.80 -6.24 -7.75
C LEU A 107 -5.92 -7.16 -7.29
N ILE A 108 -6.85 -7.44 -8.19
CA ILE A 108 -8.07 -8.22 -7.91
C ILE A 108 -8.14 -9.30 -8.99
N SER A 109 -8.44 -10.53 -8.60
CA SER A 109 -8.71 -11.60 -9.55
C SER A 109 -10.11 -11.44 -10.18
N GLU A 110 -10.39 -12.15 -11.27
CA GLU A 110 -11.72 -12.14 -11.91
C GLU A 110 -12.76 -12.99 -11.17
N LEU A 111 -12.58 -13.23 -9.86
CA LEU A 111 -13.54 -13.92 -9.02
C LEU A 111 -14.63 -12.95 -8.54
N ALA A 112 -15.89 -13.33 -8.76
CA ALA A 112 -17.05 -12.50 -8.41
C ALA A 112 -17.08 -12.06 -6.93
N GLY A 113 -16.58 -12.91 -6.02
CA GLY A 113 -16.45 -12.59 -4.61
C GLY A 113 -15.54 -11.38 -4.36
N GLU A 114 -14.35 -11.36 -4.95
CA GLU A 114 -13.38 -10.28 -4.74
C GLU A 114 -13.84 -8.96 -5.36
N GLN A 115 -14.54 -9.00 -6.50
CA GLN A 115 -15.10 -7.81 -7.16
C GLN A 115 -16.08 -7.06 -6.25
N ARG A 116 -16.92 -7.80 -5.50
CA ARG A 116 -17.86 -7.20 -4.54
C ARG A 116 -17.14 -6.51 -3.38
N PHE A 117 -16.07 -7.09 -2.86
CA PHE A 117 -15.30 -6.46 -1.78
C PHE A 117 -14.56 -5.21 -2.29
N ALA A 118 -13.99 -5.28 -3.48
CA ALA A 118 -13.32 -4.14 -4.10
C ALA A 118 -14.26 -2.95 -4.29
N SER A 119 -15.51 -3.17 -4.70
CA SER A 119 -16.47 -2.06 -4.89
C SER A 119 -16.85 -1.38 -3.57
N ILE A 120 -17.01 -2.13 -2.49
CA ILE A 120 -17.26 -1.57 -1.15
C ILE A 120 -16.07 -0.72 -0.69
N VAL A 121 -14.84 -1.20 -0.89
CA VAL A 121 -13.62 -0.47 -0.54
C VAL A 121 -13.47 0.80 -1.38
N ALA A 122 -13.76 0.74 -2.69
CA ALA A 122 -13.72 1.89 -3.58
C ALA A 122 -14.73 2.99 -3.17
N LYS A 123 -15.98 2.63 -2.86
CA LYS A 123 -16.99 3.57 -2.33
C LYS A 123 -16.52 4.28 -1.08
N ARG A 124 -15.83 3.56 -0.19
CA ARG A 124 -15.29 4.16 1.04
C ARG A 124 -14.10 5.08 0.78
N LEU A 125 -13.25 4.77 -0.20
CA LEU A 125 -12.18 5.66 -0.64
C LEU A 125 -12.71 6.96 -1.24
N GLU A 126 -13.83 6.89 -1.96
CA GLU A 126 -14.52 8.07 -2.48
C GLU A 126 -14.94 9.01 -1.36
N SER A 127 -15.51 8.46 -0.27
CA SER A 127 -15.90 9.23 0.91
C SER A 127 -14.71 9.88 1.64
N LEU A 128 -13.48 9.36 1.47
CA LEU A 128 -12.26 9.96 2.01
C LEU A 128 -11.72 11.12 1.17
N GLY A 129 -12.39 11.48 0.06
CA GLY A 129 -11.90 12.47 -0.90
C GLY A 129 -10.64 12.01 -1.63
N ALA A 130 -10.34 10.72 -1.59
CA ALA A 130 -9.12 10.15 -2.14
C ALA A 130 -9.24 9.83 -3.64
N LEU A 131 -10.47 9.82 -4.15
CA LEU A 131 -10.81 9.75 -5.57
C LEU A 131 -11.23 11.16 -6.05
N THR A 132 -10.28 12.09 -6.14
CA THR A 132 -10.58 13.38 -6.78
C THR A 132 -10.60 13.21 -8.30
N HIS A 133 -11.78 13.37 -8.89
CA HIS A 133 -11.98 13.37 -10.34
C HIS A 133 -11.24 14.54 -11.00
N GLY A 134 -10.21 14.23 -11.78
CA GLY A 134 -9.45 15.19 -12.60
C GLY A 134 -9.56 14.98 -14.11
N ASP A 135 -10.17 13.90 -14.59
CA ASP A 135 -10.48 13.76 -16.02
C ASP A 135 -11.63 12.77 -16.22
N ARG A 136 -12.81 13.27 -16.63
CA ARG A 136 -13.96 12.45 -17.04
C ARG A 136 -13.74 11.74 -18.39
N ARG A 137 -12.56 11.91 -19.01
CA ARG A 137 -12.18 11.21 -20.26
C ARG A 137 -11.21 10.05 -20.05
N ALA A 138 -10.71 9.82 -18.83
CA ALA A 138 -9.94 8.62 -18.51
C ALA A 138 -10.83 7.41 -18.11
N THR A 139 -12.13 7.49 -18.39
CA THR A 139 -13.15 6.47 -18.05
C THR A 139 -13.19 5.33 -19.08
N GLU A 140 -12.06 4.93 -19.64
CA GLU A 140 -11.93 3.64 -20.33
C GLU A 140 -11.34 2.55 -19.41
N THR A 141 -10.71 2.94 -18.29
CA THR A 141 -10.31 1.98 -17.24
C THR A 141 -11.50 1.71 -16.32
N ARG A 142 -12.38 0.82 -16.80
CA ARG A 142 -13.42 0.09 -16.05
C ARG A 142 -14.22 0.95 -15.08
N ASP A 143 -15.22 1.62 -15.67
CA ASP A 143 -16.41 2.14 -15.00
C ASP A 143 -16.84 1.24 -13.82
N LEU A 144 -16.53 1.70 -12.59
CA LEU A 144 -16.86 1.00 -11.35
C LEU A 144 -18.38 1.00 -11.08
N SER A 145 -19.17 1.71 -11.88
CA SER A 145 -20.62 1.60 -11.89
C SER A 145 -21.09 0.16 -12.19
N ARG A 146 -20.28 -0.63 -12.93
CA ARG A 146 -20.56 -2.04 -13.22
C ARG A 146 -20.53 -2.96 -12.00
N PHE A 147 -19.96 -2.51 -10.88
CA PHE A 147 -19.88 -3.28 -9.64
C PHE A 147 -20.83 -2.77 -8.54
N ASN A 148 -21.72 -1.82 -8.88
CA ASN A 148 -22.88 -1.46 -8.06
C ASN A 148 -23.96 -2.54 -8.18
N PHE A 149 -23.74 -3.68 -7.54
CA PHE A 149 -24.81 -4.64 -7.28
C PHE A 149 -25.56 -4.19 -6.03
N ASP A 150 -26.50 -3.27 -6.20
CA ASP A 150 -27.56 -3.06 -5.21
C ASP A 150 -28.51 -4.25 -5.29
N ASN A 151 -28.55 -5.06 -4.24
CA ASN A 151 -29.59 -6.09 -4.07
C ASN A 151 -30.93 -5.36 -3.90
N LYS A 152 -31.78 -5.45 -4.92
CA LYS A 152 -33.23 -5.28 -4.76
C LYS A 152 -33.85 -6.58 -4.26
#